data_AF-K2GT65-F1
#
_entry.id   AF-K2GT65-F1
#
_cell.length_a   1.000
_cell.length_b   1.000
_cell.length_c   1.000
_cell.angle_alpha   90.00
_cell.angle_beta   90.00
_cell.angle_gamma   90.00
#
_symmetry.space_group_name_H-M   'P 1'
#
loop_
_entity.id
_entity.type
_entity.pdbx_description
1 polymer ?
#
loop_
_entity_poly.entity_id
_entity_poly.type
_entity_poly.pdbx_seq_one_letter_code
_entity_poly.pdbx_strand_id
1 'polypeptide(L)'
;MAFWDPRNLATPLCRHTVDNQSGVLMPFYDPDSSILYLGGKGDSGISYFEIVHEKPYFYSLNTFRGEKPQSGLGVIPKRVCNTTTCEITRFMKVTRDGVVPVSFCVPRKSEIFQDDIFPNTYAGIPVETANEWKEGTSNEPDMSFNFAPGYVPPEKPVASFNPVVKKVEAPKSDKEIREEWEQLKNRVNYLETELAKKDAQIAELQSKLAAGSQ
;
A
#
# COMPACT_ATOMS: atom_id res chain seq x y z
N MET A 1 -10.86 11.51 -18.17
CA MET A 1 -9.47 11.33 -17.70
C MET A 1 -8.71 12.65 -17.78
N ALA A 2 -7.83 12.94 -16.84
CA ALA A 2 -6.95 14.10 -16.88
C ALA A 2 -5.59 13.73 -16.28
N PHE A 3 -4.51 14.26 -16.87
CA PHE A 3 -3.15 14.11 -16.37
C PHE A 3 -2.71 15.38 -15.66
N TRP A 4 -1.97 15.22 -14.57
CA TRP A 4 -1.60 16.31 -13.67
C TRP A 4 -0.11 16.26 -13.36
N ASP A 5 0.52 17.43 -13.27
CA ASP A 5 1.85 17.57 -12.70
C ASP A 5 1.71 17.84 -11.20
N PRO A 6 2.23 16.98 -10.31
CA PRO A 6 2.16 17.22 -8.87
C PRO A 6 2.87 18.51 -8.42
N ARG A 7 3.81 19.04 -9.23
CA ARG A 7 4.51 20.30 -8.96
C ARG A 7 3.67 21.53 -9.32
N ASN A 8 2.66 21.38 -10.18
CA ASN A 8 1.75 22.45 -10.59
C ASN A 8 0.33 21.91 -10.79
N LEU A 9 -0.48 21.99 -9.74
CA LEU A 9 -1.87 21.53 -9.72
C LEU A 9 -2.88 22.60 -10.17
N ALA A 10 -2.43 23.77 -10.65
CA ALA A 10 -3.34 24.84 -11.08
C ALA A 10 -4.11 24.46 -12.35
N THR A 11 -3.46 23.75 -13.27
CA THR A 11 -4.05 23.33 -14.54
C THR A 11 -3.60 21.92 -14.92
N PRO A 12 -4.50 21.05 -15.43
CA PRO A 12 -4.10 19.73 -15.90
C PRO A 12 -3.18 19.84 -17.12
N LEU A 13 -2.24 18.92 -17.25
CA LEU A 13 -1.37 18.80 -18.42
C LEU A 13 -2.18 18.52 -19.68
N CYS A 14 -3.15 17.61 -19.57
CA CYS A 14 -4.15 17.37 -20.60
C CYS A 14 -5.43 16.76 -19.98
N ARG A 15 -6.54 16.92 -20.69
CA ARG A 15 -7.86 16.40 -20.32
C ARG A 15 -8.51 15.74 -21.53
N HIS A 16 -9.04 14.55 -21.31
CA HIS A 16 -9.69 13.75 -22.34
C HIS A 16 -10.99 13.16 -21.81
N THR A 17 -12.08 13.37 -22.55
CA THR A 17 -13.36 12.71 -22.30
C THR A 17 -13.29 11.31 -22.89
N VAL A 18 -13.33 10.30 -22.04
CA VAL A 18 -13.19 8.88 -22.44
C VAL A 18 -14.51 8.38 -23.02
N ASP A 19 -15.60 8.56 -22.29
CA ASP A 19 -16.96 8.29 -22.72
C ASP A 19 -17.96 9.17 -21.93
N ASN A 20 -19.25 8.98 -22.23
CA ASN A 20 -20.36 9.63 -21.53
C ASN A 20 -21.12 8.62 -20.65
N GLN A 21 -20.47 7.54 -20.20
CA GLN A 21 -21.11 6.54 -19.35
C GLN A 21 -21.12 7.00 -17.89
N SER A 22 -22.08 6.51 -17.11
CA SER A 22 -22.20 6.82 -15.68
C SER A 22 -21.30 5.93 -14.79
N GLY A 23 -20.69 4.91 -15.37
CA GLY A 23 -19.77 4.00 -14.69
C GLY A 23 -18.52 4.73 -14.21
N VAL A 24 -18.10 4.44 -12.97
CA VAL A 24 -16.81 4.94 -12.47
C VAL A 24 -15.70 4.14 -13.14
N LEU A 25 -14.87 4.82 -13.93
CA LEU A 25 -13.70 4.23 -14.58
C LEU A 25 -12.59 3.97 -13.57
N MET A 26 -12.06 2.75 -13.53
CA MET A 26 -10.91 2.37 -12.73
C MET A 26 -9.65 2.38 -13.61
N PRO A 27 -8.61 3.17 -13.27
CA PRO A 27 -7.35 3.18 -13.98
C PRO A 27 -6.42 2.05 -13.51
N PHE A 28 -5.82 1.34 -14.47
CA PHE A 28 -4.76 0.36 -14.24
C PHE A 28 -3.58 0.72 -15.14
N TYR A 29 -2.45 1.10 -14.55
CA TYR A 29 -1.26 1.51 -15.29
C TYR A 29 -0.22 0.39 -15.25
N ASP A 30 0.29 0.02 -16.43
CA ASP A 30 1.44 -0.86 -16.59
C ASP A 30 2.70 -0.02 -16.87
N PRO A 31 3.61 0.12 -15.89
CA PRO A 31 4.80 0.95 -16.06
C PRO A 31 5.78 0.38 -17.11
N ASP A 32 5.80 -0.94 -17.31
CA ASP A 32 6.76 -1.60 -18.20
C ASP A 32 6.46 -1.30 -19.67
N SER A 33 5.17 -1.22 -20.03
CA SER A 33 4.72 -0.90 -21.39
C SER A 33 4.23 0.54 -21.54
N SER A 34 4.18 1.31 -20.45
CA SER A 34 3.56 2.65 -20.39
C SER A 34 2.11 2.68 -20.88
N ILE A 35 1.35 1.59 -20.68
CA ILE A 35 -0.06 1.51 -21.09
C ILE A 35 -0.97 1.73 -19.89
N LEU A 36 -1.95 2.62 -20.05
CA LEU A 36 -3.04 2.86 -19.12
C LEU A 36 -4.32 2.19 -19.62
N TYR A 37 -4.83 1.24 -18.85
CA TYR A 37 -6.12 0.58 -19.07
C TYR A 37 -7.19 1.26 -18.22
N LEU A 38 -8.33 1.57 -18.83
CA LEU A 38 -9.50 2.13 -18.19
C LEU A 38 -10.68 1.17 -18.37
N GLY A 39 -11.29 0.76 -17.26
CA GLY A 39 -12.54 0.01 -17.28
C GLY A 39 -13.34 0.26 -16.01
N GLY A 40 -14.65 0.40 -16.14
CA GLY A 40 -15.56 0.62 -15.02
C GLY A 40 -16.48 -0.56 -14.77
N LYS A 41 -17.08 -0.59 -13.59
CA LYS A 41 -18.17 -1.52 -13.29
C LYS A 41 -19.41 -1.12 -14.12
N GLY A 42 -20.00 -2.11 -14.78
CA GLY A 42 -21.11 -1.89 -15.72
C GLY A 42 -20.65 -1.79 -17.18
N ASP A 43 -19.38 -1.50 -17.43
CA ASP A 43 -18.85 -1.41 -18.79
C ASP A 43 -18.63 -2.81 -19.37
N SER A 44 -18.90 -2.98 -20.65
CA SER A 44 -18.59 -4.21 -21.37
C SER A 44 -17.16 -4.25 -21.90
N GLY A 45 -16.51 -3.08 -22.00
CA GLY A 45 -15.17 -2.92 -22.57
C GLY A 45 -14.11 -2.39 -21.61
N ILE A 46 -12.87 -2.45 -22.09
CA ILE A 46 -11.67 -1.89 -21.45
C ILE A 46 -10.94 -1.08 -22.52
N SER A 47 -10.90 0.24 -22.35
CA SER A 47 -10.19 1.16 -23.24
C SER A 47 -8.75 1.31 -22.76
N TYR A 48 -7.79 1.34 -23.66
CA TYR A 48 -6.38 1.46 -23.28
C TYR A 48 -5.62 2.48 -24.13
N PHE A 49 -4.70 3.16 -23.46
CA PHE A 49 -3.98 4.32 -23.96
C PHE A 49 -2.49 4.15 -23.69
N GLU A 50 -1.65 4.48 -24.64
CA GLU A 50 -0.21 4.61 -24.43
C GLU A 50 0.08 5.98 -23.82
N ILE A 51 0.87 6.03 -22.76
CA ILE A 51 1.25 7.26 -22.07
C ILE A 51 2.64 7.68 -22.52
N VAL A 52 2.81 8.95 -22.88
CA VAL A 52 4.08 9.51 -23.34
C VAL A 52 4.44 10.76 -22.56
N HIS A 53 5.73 11.07 -22.48
CA HIS A 53 6.24 12.21 -21.72
C HIS A 53 6.12 13.55 -22.46
N GLU A 54 5.79 13.50 -23.76
CA GLU A 54 5.63 14.67 -24.62
C GLU A 54 4.17 14.87 -25.03
N LYS A 55 3.79 16.10 -25.39
CA LYS A 55 2.44 16.39 -25.88
C LYS A 55 2.10 15.49 -27.08
N PRO A 56 0.92 14.84 -27.14
CA PRO A 56 -0.30 15.10 -26.34
C PRO A 56 -0.39 14.38 -24.98
N TYR A 57 0.69 13.77 -24.50
CA TYR A 57 0.85 12.96 -23.28
C TYR A 57 0.19 11.58 -23.28
N PHE A 58 -0.69 11.31 -24.24
CA PHE A 58 -1.25 9.98 -24.42
C PHE A 58 -1.70 9.74 -25.86
N TYR A 59 -1.72 8.48 -26.28
CA TYR A 59 -2.31 8.02 -27.53
C TYR A 59 -3.37 6.97 -27.25
N SER A 60 -4.55 7.13 -27.83
CA SER A 60 -5.59 6.09 -27.76
C SER A 60 -5.17 4.91 -28.64
N LEU A 61 -5.03 3.73 -28.05
CA LEU A 61 -4.65 2.53 -28.78
C LEU A 61 -5.90 1.85 -29.32
N ASN A 62 -6.71 1.25 -28.44
CA ASN A 62 -7.94 0.56 -28.82
C ASN A 62 -8.82 0.30 -27.58
N THR A 63 -9.98 -0.31 -27.80
CA THR A 63 -10.92 -0.73 -26.77
C THR A 63 -11.24 -2.20 -26.95
N PHE A 64 -10.91 -3.00 -25.94
CA PHE A 64 -11.44 -4.36 -25.84
C PHE A 64 -12.94 -4.27 -25.60
N ARG A 65 -13.75 -5.04 -26.34
CA ARG A 65 -15.21 -5.11 -26.17
C ARG A 65 -15.59 -6.54 -25.85
N GLY A 66 -16.05 -6.79 -24.63
CA GLY A 66 -16.64 -8.07 -24.26
C GLY A 66 -18.15 -8.07 -24.45
N GLU A 67 -18.75 -9.25 -24.50
CA GLU A 67 -20.21 -9.40 -24.64
C GLU A 67 -20.95 -9.02 -23.35
N LYS A 68 -20.37 -9.35 -22.19
CA LYS A 68 -21.00 -9.17 -20.88
C LYS A 68 -20.40 -7.96 -20.15
N PRO A 69 -21.22 -7.17 -19.44
CA PRO A 69 -20.72 -6.10 -18.59
C PRO A 69 -19.90 -6.66 -17.42
N GLN A 70 -18.82 -5.98 -17.05
CA GLN A 70 -18.02 -6.36 -15.89
C GLN A 70 -18.63 -5.86 -14.59
N SER A 71 -18.74 -6.74 -13.60
CA SER A 71 -19.04 -6.40 -12.21
C SER A 71 -17.80 -5.95 -11.44
N GLY A 72 -16.60 -6.30 -11.95
CA GLY A 72 -15.31 -5.92 -11.38
C GLY A 72 -14.16 -6.33 -12.32
N LEU A 73 -13.00 -5.71 -12.12
CA LEU A 73 -11.76 -5.98 -12.83
C LEU A 73 -10.63 -6.17 -11.82
N GLY A 74 -9.84 -7.23 -11.99
CA GLY A 74 -8.57 -7.41 -11.30
C GLY A 74 -7.46 -7.59 -12.32
N VAL A 75 -6.28 -7.01 -12.09
CA VAL A 75 -5.10 -7.25 -12.92
C VAL A 75 -4.21 -8.29 -12.26
N ILE A 76 -3.63 -9.20 -13.03
CA ILE A 76 -2.63 -10.13 -12.50
C ILE A 76 -1.24 -9.47 -12.52
N PRO A 77 -0.34 -9.83 -11.59
CA PRO A 77 1.03 -9.32 -11.62
C PRO A 77 1.74 -9.63 -12.94
N LYS A 78 2.56 -8.69 -13.43
CA LYS A 78 3.32 -8.86 -14.69
C LYS A 78 4.12 -10.17 -14.73
N ARG A 79 4.73 -10.56 -13.61
CA ARG A 79 5.53 -11.78 -13.43
C ARG A 79 4.83 -13.10 -13.79
N VAL A 80 3.50 -13.12 -13.88
CA VAL A 80 2.73 -14.33 -14.25
C VAL A 80 2.18 -14.27 -15.69
N CYS A 81 2.53 -13.24 -16.45
CA CYS A 81 2.16 -13.13 -17.86
C CYS A 81 2.95 -14.13 -18.71
N ASN A 82 2.31 -14.62 -19.78
CA ASN A 82 2.91 -15.59 -20.68
C ASN A 82 3.74 -14.90 -21.78
N THR A 83 5.07 -14.98 -21.64
CA THR A 83 6.02 -14.37 -22.56
C THR A 83 6.04 -15.04 -23.93
N THR A 84 5.76 -16.34 -24.00
CA THR A 84 5.68 -17.09 -25.27
C THR A 84 4.56 -16.56 -26.17
N THR A 85 3.42 -16.16 -25.59
CA THR A 85 2.30 -15.58 -26.34
C THR A 85 2.36 -14.06 -26.46
N CYS A 86 3.49 -13.44 -26.09
CA CYS A 86 3.65 -11.98 -26.02
C CYS A 86 2.54 -11.29 -25.20
N GLU A 87 2.09 -11.94 -24.12
CA GLU A 87 1.07 -11.40 -23.23
C GLU A 87 1.71 -10.34 -22.31
N ILE A 88 1.28 -9.09 -22.45
CA ILE A 88 1.80 -7.97 -21.67
C ILE A 88 0.98 -7.68 -20.42
N THR A 89 -0.30 -8.04 -20.39
CA THR A 89 -1.18 -7.85 -19.24
C THR A 89 -2.35 -8.81 -19.35
N ARG A 90 -2.83 -9.33 -18.21
CA ARG A 90 -4.07 -10.11 -18.16
C ARG A 90 -4.99 -9.58 -17.07
N PHE A 91 -6.23 -9.35 -17.45
CA PHE A 91 -7.31 -8.99 -16.53
C PHE A 91 -8.13 -10.21 -16.17
N MET A 92 -8.49 -10.34 -14.90
CA MET A 92 -9.53 -11.21 -14.41
C MET A 92 -10.84 -10.41 -14.40
N LYS A 93 -11.61 -10.52 -15.48
CA LYS A 93 -12.89 -9.82 -15.65
C LYS A 93 -13.99 -10.58 -14.93
N VAL A 94 -14.57 -9.97 -13.90
CA VAL A 94 -15.68 -10.57 -13.16
C VAL A 94 -16.98 -10.22 -13.88
N THR A 95 -17.72 -11.24 -14.31
CA THR A 95 -19.04 -11.13 -14.91
C THR A 95 -20.10 -11.73 -13.97
N ARG A 96 -21.38 -11.70 -14.35
CA ARG A 96 -22.44 -12.35 -13.56
C ARG A 96 -22.27 -13.87 -13.47
N ASP A 97 -21.70 -14.48 -14.51
CA ASP A 97 -21.62 -15.94 -14.64
C ASP A 97 -20.29 -16.51 -14.14
N GLY A 98 -19.33 -15.65 -13.78
CA GLY A 98 -18.02 -16.06 -13.30
C GLY A 98 -16.89 -15.11 -13.68
N VAL A 99 -15.66 -15.55 -13.46
CA VAL A 99 -14.43 -14.81 -13.76
C VAL A 99 -13.87 -15.26 -15.10
N VAL A 100 -13.69 -14.33 -16.03
CA VAL A 100 -13.19 -14.56 -17.38
C VAL A 100 -11.83 -13.89 -17.53
N PRO A 101 -10.75 -14.62 -17.86
CA PRO A 101 -9.46 -14.02 -18.14
C PRO A 101 -9.50 -13.29 -19.49
N VAL A 102 -8.94 -12.08 -19.53
CA VAL A 102 -8.79 -11.24 -20.73
C VAL A 102 -7.32 -10.92 -20.88
N SER A 103 -6.67 -11.56 -21.84
CA SER A 103 -5.25 -11.37 -22.16
C SER A 103 -5.06 -10.26 -23.18
N PHE A 104 -4.15 -9.34 -22.90
CA PHE A 104 -3.67 -8.32 -23.83
C PHE A 104 -2.31 -8.77 -24.35
N CYS A 105 -2.23 -9.07 -25.64
CA CYS A 105 -1.02 -9.56 -26.28
C CYS A 105 -0.56 -8.61 -27.39
N VAL A 106 0.76 -8.42 -27.50
CA VAL A 106 1.35 -7.70 -28.63
C VAL A 106 1.45 -8.66 -29.81
N PRO A 107 0.88 -8.34 -30.99
CA PRO A 107 0.88 -9.24 -32.13
C PRO A 107 2.29 -9.31 -32.75
N ARG A 108 3.08 -10.33 -32.37
CA ARG A 108 4.42 -10.62 -32.93
C ARG A 108 4.41 -11.96 -33.67
N LYS A 109 5.20 -12.07 -34.73
CA LYS A 109 5.40 -13.28 -35.54
C LYS A 109 6.71 -13.99 -35.18
N SER A 110 6.91 -14.31 -33.91
CA SER A 110 8.11 -15.00 -33.44
C SER A 110 7.80 -15.80 -32.18
N GLU A 111 8.35 -17.01 -32.10
CA GLU A 111 8.33 -17.83 -30.88
C GLU A 111 9.52 -17.52 -29.94
N ILE A 112 10.43 -16.65 -30.38
CA ILE A 112 11.60 -16.21 -29.61
C ILE A 112 11.17 -15.18 -28.58
N PHE A 113 11.75 -15.26 -27.39
CA PHE A 113 11.59 -14.25 -26.34
C PHE A 113 11.85 -12.84 -26.88
N GLN A 114 10.94 -11.92 -26.58
CA GLN A 114 10.96 -10.53 -27.04
C GLN A 114 11.38 -9.64 -25.87
N ASP A 115 12.67 -9.33 -25.78
CA ASP A 115 13.23 -8.50 -24.71
C ASP A 115 12.74 -7.04 -24.76
N ASP A 116 12.42 -6.54 -25.95
CA ASP A 116 11.91 -5.18 -26.18
C ASP A 116 10.53 -4.91 -25.52
N ILE A 117 9.67 -5.92 -25.41
CA ILE A 117 8.33 -5.79 -24.80
C ILE A 117 8.29 -6.29 -23.34
N PHE A 118 9.36 -6.94 -22.88
CA PHE A 118 9.50 -7.48 -21.54
C PHE A 118 10.78 -6.93 -20.88
N PRO A 119 10.84 -5.62 -20.56
CA PRO A 119 11.94 -5.08 -19.76
C PRO A 119 11.95 -5.74 -18.38
N ASN A 120 13.05 -5.56 -17.64
CA ASN A 120 13.06 -6.04 -16.26
C ASN A 120 11.97 -5.31 -15.44
N THR A 121 11.22 -6.07 -14.65
CA THR A 121 10.06 -5.59 -13.90
C THR A 121 10.26 -5.76 -12.40
N TYR A 122 9.29 -5.29 -11.62
CA TYR A 122 9.29 -5.42 -10.17
C TYR A 122 9.37 -6.89 -9.71
N ALA A 123 10.40 -7.21 -8.92
CA ALA A 123 10.68 -8.55 -8.44
C ALA A 123 9.71 -9.06 -7.36
N GLY A 124 8.93 -8.18 -6.75
CA GLY A 124 8.08 -8.56 -5.62
C GLY A 124 8.90 -8.90 -4.38
N ILE A 125 10.06 -8.26 -4.24
CA ILE A 125 10.99 -8.36 -3.11
C ILE A 125 11.00 -6.98 -2.43
N PRO A 126 10.79 -6.91 -1.11
CA PRO A 126 10.89 -5.64 -0.38
C PRO A 126 12.35 -5.17 -0.35
N VAL A 127 12.56 -3.88 -0.65
CA VAL A 127 13.89 -3.24 -0.63
C VAL A 127 14.24 -2.61 0.72
N GLU A 128 13.23 -2.43 1.56
CA GLU A 128 13.36 -1.84 2.89
C GLU A 128 12.25 -2.40 3.80
N THR A 129 12.48 -2.33 5.10
CA THR A 129 11.54 -2.73 6.13
C THR A 129 10.59 -1.58 6.48
N ALA A 130 9.47 -1.90 7.13
CA ALA A 130 8.52 -0.89 7.58
C ALA A 130 9.12 0.15 8.55
N ASN A 131 10.13 -0.24 9.35
CA ASN A 131 10.80 0.68 10.27
C ASN A 131 11.74 1.63 9.52
N GLU A 132 12.52 1.13 8.57
CA GLU A 132 13.43 1.95 7.75
C GLU A 132 12.65 2.97 6.92
N TRP A 133 11.53 2.57 6.30
CA TRP A 133 10.64 3.49 5.60
C TRP A 133 10.06 4.55 6.53
N LYS A 134 9.63 4.15 7.74
CA LYS A 134 9.11 5.08 8.75
C LYS A 134 10.16 6.09 9.21
N GLU A 135 11.43 5.70 9.24
CA GLU A 135 12.57 6.57 9.56
C GLU A 135 12.96 7.49 8.39
N GLY A 136 12.31 7.35 7.23
CA GLY A 136 12.48 8.22 6.07
C GLY A 136 13.34 7.64 4.96
N THR A 137 13.68 6.34 5.03
CA THR A 137 14.31 5.64 3.90
C THR A 137 13.31 5.56 2.74
N SER A 138 13.81 5.74 1.52
CA SER A 138 13.00 5.70 0.30
C SER A 138 13.81 5.06 -0.81
N ASN A 139 14.03 3.76 -0.71
CA ASN A 139 14.73 2.99 -1.73
C ASN A 139 13.84 2.75 -2.96
N GLU A 140 14.43 2.81 -4.15
CA GLU A 140 13.74 2.45 -5.40
C GLU A 140 13.35 0.96 -5.39
N PRO A 141 12.19 0.58 -5.98
CA PRO A 141 11.78 -0.81 -6.05
C PRO A 141 12.81 -1.71 -6.77
N ASP A 142 12.91 -2.96 -6.31
CA ASP A 142 13.77 -3.95 -6.98
C ASP A 142 13.17 -4.35 -8.33
N MET A 143 13.80 -3.87 -9.40
CA MET A 143 13.44 -4.15 -10.80
C MET A 143 14.27 -5.29 -11.40
N SER A 144 14.79 -6.23 -10.60
CA SER A 144 15.67 -7.31 -11.10
C SER A 144 14.95 -8.46 -11.82
N PHE A 145 13.61 -8.51 -11.82
CA PHE A 145 12.88 -9.62 -12.42
C PHE A 145 12.99 -9.61 -13.93
N ASN A 146 13.68 -10.60 -14.48
CA ASN A 146 13.86 -10.79 -15.90
C ASN A 146 12.96 -11.93 -16.41
N PHE A 147 12.29 -11.70 -17.52
CA PHE A 147 11.41 -12.68 -18.18
C PHE A 147 12.16 -13.68 -19.07
N ALA A 148 13.46 -13.48 -19.28
CA ALA A 148 14.29 -14.30 -20.15
C ALA A 148 14.36 -15.76 -19.67
N PRO A 149 14.45 -16.72 -20.61
CA PRO A 149 14.63 -18.12 -20.27
C PRO A 149 15.86 -18.33 -19.38
N GLY A 150 15.68 -19.02 -18.25
CA GLY A 150 16.77 -19.31 -17.31
C GLY A 150 16.93 -18.32 -16.16
N TYR A 151 16.11 -17.27 -16.07
CA TYR A 151 16.06 -16.42 -14.88
C TYR A 151 15.62 -17.22 -13.65
N VAL A 152 16.45 -17.19 -12.61
CA VAL A 152 16.12 -17.74 -11.28
C VAL A 152 15.75 -16.56 -10.40
N PRO A 153 14.49 -16.45 -9.94
CA PRO A 153 14.09 -15.39 -9.03
C PRO A 153 14.93 -15.44 -7.73
N PRO A 154 15.36 -14.28 -7.20
CA PRO A 154 16.04 -14.23 -5.92
C PRO A 154 15.15 -14.83 -4.83
N GLU A 155 15.77 -15.47 -3.83
CA GLU A 155 15.03 -15.97 -2.67
C GLU A 155 14.30 -14.81 -1.99
N LYS A 156 12.97 -14.92 -1.90
CA LYS A 156 12.19 -13.94 -1.15
C LYS A 156 12.50 -14.13 0.33
N PRO A 157 12.82 -13.05 1.07
CA PRO A 157 12.90 -13.16 2.52
C PRO A 157 11.56 -13.67 3.03
N VAL A 158 11.57 -14.81 3.71
CA VAL A 158 10.36 -15.43 4.25
C VAL A 158 9.81 -14.47 5.31
N ALA A 159 8.75 -13.74 4.96
CA ALA A 159 8.05 -12.92 5.93
C ALA A 159 7.43 -13.86 6.97
N SER A 160 8.06 -13.98 8.14
CA SER A 160 7.46 -14.69 9.27
C SER A 160 6.23 -13.90 9.71
N PHE A 161 5.05 -14.36 9.32
CA PHE A 161 3.80 -13.81 9.83
C PHE A 161 3.65 -14.25 11.29
N ASN A 162 4.20 -13.43 12.19
CA ASN A 162 3.98 -13.54 13.63
C ASN A 162 2.92 -12.50 13.99
N PRO A 163 1.62 -12.83 13.88
CA PRO A 163 0.58 -11.89 14.26
C PRO A 163 0.80 -11.50 15.72
N VAL A 164 0.95 -10.21 15.98
CA VAL A 164 0.88 -9.68 17.34
C VAL A 164 -0.56 -9.84 17.78
N VAL A 165 -0.89 -11.02 18.30
CA VAL A 165 -2.10 -11.20 19.11
C VAL A 165 -1.86 -10.34 20.34
N LYS A 166 -2.29 -9.07 20.29
CA LYS A 166 -2.53 -8.32 21.52
C LYS A 166 -3.50 -9.18 22.31
N LYS A 167 -3.00 -9.87 23.35
CA LYS A 167 -3.88 -10.48 24.33
C LYS A 167 -4.77 -9.33 24.81
N VAL A 168 -6.05 -9.38 24.42
CA VAL A 168 -7.05 -8.53 25.03
C VAL A 168 -7.04 -8.96 26.48
N GLU A 169 -6.46 -8.14 27.35
CA GLU A 169 -6.55 -8.36 28.79
C GLU A 169 -8.04 -8.44 29.11
N ALA A 170 -8.47 -9.58 29.66
CA ALA A 170 -9.85 -9.74 30.06
C ALA A 170 -10.20 -8.60 31.03
N PRO A 171 -11.41 -8.03 30.97
CA PRO A 171 -11.83 -7.04 31.94
C PRO A 171 -11.64 -7.62 33.34
N LYS A 172 -10.86 -6.94 34.19
CA LYS A 172 -10.63 -7.34 35.58
C LYS A 172 -11.97 -7.53 36.28
N SER A 173 -12.06 -8.54 37.14
CA SER A 173 -13.28 -8.79 37.92
C SER A 173 -13.55 -7.64 38.89
N ASP A 174 -14.82 -7.32 39.15
CA ASP A 174 -15.24 -6.31 40.13
C ASP A 174 -14.59 -6.52 41.52
N LYS A 175 -14.28 -7.78 41.87
CA LYS A 175 -13.61 -8.11 43.12
C LYS A 175 -12.14 -7.69 43.11
N GLU A 176 -11.43 -7.93 42.01
CA GLU A 176 -10.02 -7.56 41.83
C GLU A 176 -9.86 -6.04 41.79
N ILE A 177 -10.80 -5.34 41.14
CA ILE A 177 -10.83 -3.87 41.10
C ILE A 177 -11.00 -3.29 42.51
N ARG A 178 -11.83 -3.89 43.36
CA ARG A 178 -12.04 -3.43 44.74
C ARG A 178 -10.81 -3.67 45.61
N GLU A 179 -10.16 -4.82 45.48
CA GLU A 179 -8.94 -5.15 46.20
C GLU A 179 -7.77 -4.22 45.79
N GLU A 180 -7.60 -3.95 44.49
CA GLU A 180 -6.61 -2.98 44.00
C GLU A 180 -6.90 -1.56 44.51
N TRP A 181 -8.17 -1.15 44.55
CA TRP A 181 -8.57 0.17 45.05
C TRP A 181 -8.25 0.33 46.54
N GLU A 182 -8.51 -0.71 47.34
CA GLU A 182 -8.24 -0.70 48.78
C GLU A 182 -6.73 -0.69 49.07
N GLN A 183 -5.95 -1.47 48.31
CA GLN A 183 -4.49 -1.42 48.38
C GLN A 183 -3.94 -0.05 47.99
N LEU A 184 -4.47 0.55 46.92
CA LEU A 184 -4.04 1.87 46.46
C LEU A 184 -4.39 2.95 47.49
N LYS A 185 -5.59 2.89 48.08
CA LYS A 185 -6.03 3.80 49.14
C LYS A 185 -5.13 3.71 50.38
N ASN A 186 -4.77 2.50 50.79
CA ASN A 186 -3.85 2.29 51.91
C ASN A 186 -2.46 2.86 51.61
N ARG A 187 -1.98 2.70 50.38
CA ARG A 187 -0.69 3.25 49.95
C ARG A 187 -0.69 4.78 49.89
N VAL A 188 -1.77 5.38 49.40
CA VAL A 188 -1.93 6.85 49.39
C VAL A 188 -1.91 7.39 50.81
N ASN A 189 -2.71 6.80 51.71
CA ASN A 189 -2.75 7.24 53.12
C ASN A 189 -1.38 7.09 53.80
N TYR A 190 -0.66 5.99 53.56
CA TYR A 190 0.70 5.83 54.07
C TYR A 190 1.65 6.93 53.55
N LEU A 191 1.64 7.18 52.24
CA LEU A 191 2.49 8.20 51.62
C LEU A 191 2.17 9.61 52.13
N GLU A 192 0.88 9.93 52.32
CA GLU A 192 0.44 11.21 52.91
C GLU A 192 0.97 11.39 54.34
N THR A 193 0.91 10.34 55.17
CA THR A 193 1.48 10.41 56.53
C THR A 193 3.01 10.55 56.53
N GLU A 194 3.70 9.95 55.56
CA GLU A 194 5.15 10.07 55.40
C GLU A 194 5.55 11.47 54.95
N LEU A 195 4.79 12.04 54.01
CA LEU A 195 4.94 13.42 53.55
C LEU A 195 4.76 14.42 54.71
N ALA A 196 3.69 14.26 55.49
CA ALA A 196 3.43 15.13 56.64
C ALA A 196 4.57 15.09 57.68
N LYS A 197 5.18 13.93 57.91
CA LYS A 197 6.35 13.80 58.80
C LYS A 197 7.57 14.50 58.23
N LYS A 198 7.84 14.34 56.93
CA LYS A 198 8.97 15.01 56.27
C LYS A 198 8.79 16.52 56.24
N ASP A 199 7.58 17.01 56.00
CA ASP A 199 7.27 18.45 56.02
C ASP A 199 7.48 19.05 57.41
N ALA A 200 7.06 18.35 58.48
CA ALA A 200 7.34 18.77 59.85
C ALA A 200 8.84 18.83 60.16
N GLN A 201 9.60 17.84 59.70
CA GLN A 201 11.05 17.80 59.88
C GLN A 201 11.77 18.90 59.09
N ILE A 202 11.31 19.20 57.87
CA ILE A 202 11.81 20.30 57.05
C ILE A 202 11.52 21.63 57.74
N ALA A 203 10.31 21.84 58.27
CA ALA A 203 9.97 23.06 59.00
C ALA A 203 10.83 23.25 60.26
N GLU A 204 11.10 22.17 61.00
CA GLU A 204 11.98 22.21 62.18
C GLU A 204 13.42 22.58 61.78
N LEU A 205 13.96 21.94 60.75
CA LEU A 205 15.30 22.24 60.23
C LEU A 205 15.41 23.66 59.68
N GLN A 206 14.38 24.16 58.99
CA GLN A 206 14.32 25.54 58.51
C GLN A 206 14.30 26.54 59.66
N SER A 207 13.56 26.26 60.75
CA SER A 207 13.57 27.14 61.93
C SER A 207 14.95 27.19 62.62
N LYS A 208 15.64 26.05 62.70
CA LYS A 208 17.01 25.95 63.21
C LYS A 208 18.02 26.68 62.31
N LEU A 209 17.84 26.62 61.00
CA LEU A 209 18.68 27.32 60.03
C LEU A 209 18.48 28.84 60.13
N ALA A 210 17.23 29.30 60.26
CA ALA A 210 16.90 30.72 60.42
C ALA A 210 17.44 31.32 61.74
N ALA A 211 17.49 30.52 62.81
CA ALA A 211 18.07 30.92 64.10
C ALA A 211 19.61 30.93 64.12
N GLY A 212 20.27 30.21 63.19
CA GLY A 212 21.74 30.12 63.08
C GLY A 212 22.39 31.17 62.16
N SER A 213 21.61 32.04 61.54
CA SER A 213 22.08 33.11 60.62
C SER A 213 21.98 34.53 61.21
N GLN A 214 21.94 34.67 62.54
CA GLN A 214 22.23 35.92 63.27
C GLN A 214 23.63 35.91 63.87
#